data_AF-A0A959P2L3-F1
#
_entry.id   AF-A0A959P2L3-F1
#
_cell.length_a   1.000
_cell.length_b   1.000
_cell.length_c   1.000
_cell.angle_alpha   90.00
_cell.angle_beta   90.00
_cell.angle_gamma   90.00
#
_symmetry.space_group_name_H-M   'P 1'
#
loop_
_entity.id
_entity.type
_entity.pdbx_description
1 polymer ?
#
loop_
_entity_poly.entity_id
_entity_poly.type
_entity_poly.pdbx_seq_one_letter_code
_entity_poly.pdbx_strand_id
1 'polypeptide(L)'
;VLSSGATIIIWFILSPPTLFFKKLGEAKKGIISKIAGFVYKIDVAFSQFADKKVDLLIAFSLSVILQLNVVFYYFAISTALGLPVYFIDYFLIVPLVIFITMIPISFNGIGLRESALFLFLSTYGVLKSEAIAFAWVEYGMLLMLGVIGGIIYAFRK
;
A
#
# COMPACT_ATOMS: atom_id res chain seq x y z
N VAL A 1 -3.35 -6.95 23.99
CA VAL A 1 -4.22 -6.42 22.91
C VAL A 1 -3.57 -6.53 21.52
N LEU A 2 -2.23 -6.50 21.38
CA LEU A 2 -1.55 -6.70 20.08
C LEU A 2 -1.55 -8.15 19.53
N SER A 3 -1.82 -9.18 20.33
CA SER A 3 -1.76 -10.57 19.87
C SER A 3 -2.94 -10.98 18.99
N SER A 4 -4.11 -10.33 19.16
CA SER A 4 -5.38 -10.70 18.50
C SER A 4 -5.43 -10.26 17.03
N GLY A 5 -4.84 -9.11 16.70
CA GLY A 5 -4.87 -8.58 15.33
C GLY A 5 -3.99 -9.39 14.38
N ALA A 6 -2.78 -9.75 14.83
CA ALA A 6 -1.87 -10.60 14.06
C ALA A 6 -2.45 -12.00 13.84
N THR A 7 -3.14 -12.57 14.84
CA THR A 7 -3.81 -13.88 14.68
C THR A 7 -4.98 -13.81 13.71
N ILE A 8 -5.75 -12.73 13.66
CA ILE A 8 -6.84 -12.57 12.68
C ILE A 8 -6.28 -12.46 11.25
N ILE A 9 -5.20 -11.69 11.05
CA ILE A 9 -4.56 -11.55 9.75
C ILE A 9 -3.96 -12.89 9.31
N ILE A 10 -3.25 -13.58 10.21
CA ILE A 10 -2.69 -14.92 9.96
C ILE A 10 -3.82 -15.92 9.69
N TRP A 11 -4.93 -15.87 10.42
CA TRP A 11 -6.08 -16.74 10.24
C TRP A 11 -6.80 -16.48 8.90
N PHE A 12 -6.94 -15.21 8.50
CA PHE A 12 -7.53 -14.82 7.22
C PHE A 12 -6.62 -15.20 6.04
N ILE A 13 -5.30 -15.12 6.22
CA ILE A 13 -4.30 -15.53 5.23
C ILE A 13 -4.25 -17.08 5.10
N LEU A 14 -4.41 -17.82 6.21
CA LEU A 14 -4.25 -19.28 6.24
C LEU A 14 -5.55 -20.09 6.10
N SER A 15 -6.72 -19.47 6.28
CA SER A 15 -8.01 -20.18 6.20
C SER A 15 -8.66 -19.93 4.84
N PRO A 16 -8.84 -20.97 3.99
CA PRO A 16 -9.54 -20.82 2.73
C PRO A 16 -10.99 -20.38 3.00
N PRO A 17 -11.48 -19.25 2.43
CA PRO A 17 -12.78 -18.67 2.76
C PRO A 17 -14.02 -19.50 2.37
N THR A 18 -13.79 -20.69 1.82
CA THR A 18 -14.75 -21.73 1.38
C THR A 18 -16.03 -21.88 2.21
N LEU A 19 -15.99 -21.77 3.55
CA LEU A 19 -17.17 -21.96 4.42
C LEU A 19 -18.13 -20.75 4.46
N PHE A 20 -17.63 -19.52 4.28
CA PHE A 20 -18.46 -18.31 4.30
C PHE A 20 -19.24 -18.13 2.99
N PHE A 21 -18.65 -18.56 1.86
CA PHE A 21 -19.20 -18.32 0.52
C PHE A 21 -20.19 -19.36 0.02
N LYS A 22 -20.19 -20.58 0.57
CA LYS A 22 -21.20 -21.60 0.25
C LYS A 22 -22.63 -21.15 0.63
N LYS A 23 -22.77 -20.32 1.67
CA LYS A 23 -24.06 -19.72 2.09
C LYS A 23 -24.52 -18.53 1.24
N LEU A 24 -23.62 -17.88 0.50
CA LEU A 24 -23.93 -16.73 -0.35
C LEU A 24 -24.36 -17.12 -1.77
N GLY A 25 -24.12 -18.36 -2.18
CA GLY A 25 -24.49 -18.91 -3.50
C GLY A 25 -26.00 -19.03 -3.76
N GLU A 26 -26.85 -18.79 -2.77
CA GLU A 26 -28.32 -18.84 -2.90
C GLU A 26 -28.98 -17.49 -3.24
N ALA A 27 -28.20 -16.40 -3.36
CA ALA A 27 -28.75 -15.06 -3.55
C ALA A 27 -29.02 -14.69 -5.03
N LYS A 28 -30.28 -14.35 -5.31
CA LYS A 28 -30.85 -13.93 -6.61
C LYS A 28 -30.13 -12.73 -7.27
N LYS A 29 -30.08 -12.77 -8.60
CA LYS A 29 -29.56 -11.78 -9.59
C LYS A 29 -29.44 -10.33 -9.09
N GLY A 30 -28.25 -9.76 -9.28
CA GLY A 30 -27.95 -8.34 -9.02
C GLY A 30 -26.46 -8.09 -8.78
N ILE A 31 -26.10 -6.92 -8.23
CA ILE A 31 -24.73 -6.56 -7.80
C ILE A 31 -24.11 -7.64 -6.89
N ILE A 32 -24.94 -8.32 -6.09
CA ILE A 32 -24.55 -9.43 -5.21
C ILE A 32 -23.93 -10.60 -5.99
N SER A 33 -24.42 -10.90 -7.20
CA SER A 33 -23.84 -11.95 -8.06
C SER A 33 -22.50 -11.58 -8.68
N LYS A 34 -22.25 -10.30 -8.97
CA LYS A 34 -20.93 -9.81 -9.42
C LYS A 34 -19.92 -9.88 -8.28
N ILE A 35 -20.32 -9.46 -7.08
CA ILE A 35 -19.49 -9.56 -5.87
C ILE A 35 -19.22 -11.05 -5.57
N ALA A 36 -20.24 -11.91 -5.58
CA ALA A 36 -20.07 -13.35 -5.37
C ALA A 36 -19.14 -13.99 -6.42
N GLY A 37 -19.25 -13.60 -7.69
CA GLY A 37 -18.35 -14.07 -8.75
C GLY A 37 -16.90 -13.58 -8.60
N PHE A 38 -16.69 -12.32 -8.17
CA PHE A 38 -15.36 -11.80 -7.86
C PHE A 38 -14.74 -12.53 -6.66
N VAL A 39 -15.54 -12.76 -5.62
CA VAL A 39 -15.07 -13.45 -4.43
C VAL A 39 -14.82 -14.94 -4.68
N TYR A 40 -15.62 -15.60 -5.52
CA TYR A 40 -15.34 -16.96 -5.99
C TYR A 40 -14.01 -17.03 -6.75
N LYS A 41 -13.69 -16.02 -7.58
CA LYS A 41 -12.37 -15.95 -8.25
C LYS A 41 -11.23 -15.81 -7.23
N ILE A 42 -11.42 -15.01 -6.17
CA ILE A 42 -10.45 -14.92 -5.07
C ILE A 42 -10.31 -16.27 -4.38
N ASP A 43 -11.40 -16.94 -4.02
CA ASP A 43 -11.37 -18.25 -3.35
C ASP A 43 -10.67 -19.32 -4.20
N VAL A 44 -10.97 -19.39 -5.50
CA VAL A 44 -10.29 -20.30 -6.43
C VAL A 44 -8.80 -19.96 -6.55
N ALA A 45 -8.44 -18.68 -6.69
CA ALA A 45 -7.04 -18.26 -6.71
C ALA A 45 -6.31 -18.65 -5.41
N PHE A 46 -6.90 -18.37 -4.25
CA PHE A 46 -6.34 -18.74 -2.94
C PHE A 46 -6.25 -20.25 -2.76
N SER A 47 -7.20 -21.03 -3.28
CA SER A 47 -7.15 -22.50 -3.22
C SER A 47 -5.98 -23.09 -4.03
N GLN A 48 -5.58 -22.43 -5.13
CA GLN A 48 -4.38 -22.81 -5.88
C GLN A 48 -3.06 -22.52 -5.13
N PHE A 49 -3.09 -21.59 -4.16
CA PHE A 49 -1.96 -21.28 -3.27
C PHE A 49 -2.06 -21.95 -1.89
N ALA A 50 -3.18 -22.58 -1.55
CA ALA A 50 -3.44 -23.15 -0.23
C ALA A 50 -2.50 -24.33 0.11
N ASP A 51 -2.07 -25.09 -0.89
CA ASP A 51 -1.06 -26.15 -0.74
C ASP A 51 0.38 -25.61 -0.64
N LYS A 52 0.60 -24.32 -0.99
CA LYS A 52 1.93 -23.68 -1.00
C LYS A 52 2.07 -22.61 0.08
N LYS A 53 1.84 -23.01 1.33
CA LYS A 53 1.92 -22.12 2.52
C LYS A 53 3.26 -21.38 2.64
N VAL A 54 4.36 -21.98 2.19
CA VAL A 54 5.69 -21.35 2.19
C VAL A 54 5.75 -20.18 1.20
N ASP A 55 5.24 -20.35 -0.02
CA ASP A 55 5.21 -19.28 -1.03
C ASP A 55 4.33 -18.11 -0.57
N LEU A 56 3.21 -18.41 0.09
CA LEU A 56 2.31 -17.41 0.68
C LEU A 56 3.01 -16.61 1.79
N LEU A 57 3.75 -17.29 2.67
CA LEU A 57 4.55 -16.64 3.72
C LEU A 57 5.68 -15.78 3.15
N ILE A 58 6.35 -16.25 2.09
CA ILE A 58 7.39 -15.48 1.40
C ILE A 58 6.78 -14.22 0.79
N ALA A 59 5.68 -14.33 0.05
CA ALA A 59 5.00 -13.20 -0.57
C ALA A 59 4.51 -12.17 0.47
N PHE A 60 3.95 -12.63 1.58
CA PHE A 60 3.55 -11.76 2.69
C PHE A 60 4.77 -11.07 3.31
N SER A 61 5.85 -11.81 3.59
CA SER A 61 7.06 -11.25 4.17
C SER A 61 7.71 -10.21 3.25
N LEU A 62 7.78 -10.48 1.94
CA LEU A 62 8.26 -9.52 0.94
C LEU A 62 7.39 -8.26 0.90
N SER A 63 6.06 -8.41 1.05
CA SER A 63 5.14 -7.27 1.11
C SER A 63 5.37 -6.41 2.35
N VAL A 64 5.60 -7.03 3.51
CA VAL A 64 5.93 -6.30 4.74
C VAL A 64 7.27 -5.58 4.60
N ILE A 65 8.29 -6.24 4.05
CA ILE A 65 9.61 -5.63 3.80
C ILE A 65 9.48 -4.45 2.84
N LEU A 66 8.69 -4.58 1.78
CA LEU A 66 8.41 -3.49 0.85
C LEU A 66 7.74 -2.32 1.58
N GLN A 67 6.73 -2.58 2.41
CA GLN A 67 6.04 -1.51 3.16
C GLN A 67 6.97 -0.79 4.14
N LEU A 68 7.86 -1.54 4.83
CA LEU A 68 8.89 -0.96 5.69
C LEU A 68 9.89 -0.12 4.91
N ASN A 69 10.30 -0.59 3.73
CA ASN A 69 11.19 0.16 2.85
C ASN A 69 10.55 1.49 2.41
N VAL A 70 9.25 1.49 2.09
CA VAL A 70 8.50 2.71 1.73
C VAL A 70 8.48 3.70 2.90
N VAL A 71 8.19 3.25 4.13
CA VAL A 71 8.22 4.13 5.31
C VAL A 71 9.61 4.71 5.55
N PHE A 72 10.64 3.86 5.48
CA PHE A 72 12.03 4.28 5.64
C PHE A 72 12.47 5.29 4.58
N TYR A 73 12.05 5.09 3.34
CA TYR A 73 12.30 6.01 2.23
C TYR A 73 11.75 7.42 2.49
N TYR A 74 10.50 7.54 2.96
CA TYR A 74 9.93 8.84 3.35
C TYR A 74 10.69 9.47 4.52
N PHE A 75 11.06 8.67 5.52
CA PHE A 75 11.86 9.16 6.64
C PHE A 75 13.25 9.65 6.22
N ALA A 76 13.90 8.98 5.26
CA ALA A 76 15.18 9.40 4.72
C ALA A 76 15.08 10.77 4.03
N ILE A 77 14.01 11.01 3.26
CA ILE A 77 13.74 12.32 2.65
C ILE A 77 13.53 13.39 3.73
N SER A 78 12.74 13.07 4.76
CA SER A 78 12.51 13.95 5.91
C SER A 78 13.82 14.39 6.58
N THR A 79 14.68 13.41 6.85
CA THR A 79 15.98 13.62 7.49
C THR A 79 16.90 14.45 6.60
N ALA A 80 16.91 14.19 5.30
CA ALA A 80 17.69 14.96 4.32
C ALA A 80 17.23 16.42 4.20
N LEU A 81 15.94 16.69 4.40
CA LEU A 81 15.37 18.04 4.44
C LEU A 81 15.42 18.69 5.83
N GLY A 82 15.89 17.97 6.86
CA GLY A 82 16.01 18.47 8.22
C GLY A 82 14.67 18.67 8.94
N LEU A 83 13.64 17.92 8.57
CA LEU A 83 12.30 18.10 9.15
C LEU A 83 12.19 17.47 10.57
N PRO A 84 11.45 18.10 11.50
CA PRO A 84 11.36 17.67 12.89
C PRO A 84 10.27 16.61 13.12
N VAL A 85 10.29 15.52 12.35
CA VAL A 85 9.25 14.47 12.41
C VAL A 85 9.86 13.14 12.86
N TYR A 86 9.26 12.48 13.84
CA TYR A 86 9.77 11.21 14.35
C TYR A 86 9.51 10.06 13.37
N PHE A 87 10.44 9.10 13.33
CA PHE A 87 10.35 7.92 12.46
C PHE A 87 9.01 7.16 12.61
N ILE A 88 8.52 7.00 13.84
CA ILE A 88 7.29 6.24 14.11
C ILE A 88 6.04 6.87 13.49
N ASP A 89 6.03 8.19 13.30
CA ASP A 89 4.88 8.90 12.77
C ASP A 89 4.70 8.64 11.27
N TYR A 90 5.78 8.32 10.56
CA TYR A 90 5.73 7.92 9.15
C TYR A 90 4.94 6.62 8.91
N PHE A 91 4.79 5.76 9.92
CA PHE A 91 3.92 4.58 9.80
C PHE A 91 2.44 4.93 9.66
N LEU A 92 2.03 6.13 10.10
CA LEU A 92 0.67 6.65 9.91
C LEU A 92 0.60 7.57 8.69
N ILE A 93 1.55 8.51 8.58
CA ILE A 93 1.54 9.53 7.54
C ILE A 93 1.62 8.90 6.15
N VAL A 94 2.53 7.95 5.94
CA VAL A 94 2.81 7.40 4.61
C VAL A 94 1.61 6.64 4.02
N PRO A 95 0.99 5.68 4.74
CA PRO A 95 -0.21 5.01 4.21
C PRO A 95 -1.37 5.97 3.92
N LEU A 96 -1.57 6.99 4.77
CA LEU A 96 -2.64 7.97 4.57
C LEU A 96 -2.38 8.88 3.37
N VAL A 97 -1.15 9.36 3.20
CA VAL A 97 -0.75 10.14 2.01
C VAL A 97 -0.93 9.30 0.76
N ILE A 98 -0.43 8.06 0.72
CA ILE A 98 -0.59 7.16 -0.42
C ILE A 98 -2.07 6.96 -0.72
N PHE A 99 -2.89 6.65 0.29
CA PHE A 99 -4.33 6.45 0.14
C PHE A 99 -5.04 7.68 -0.47
N ILE A 100 -4.71 8.88 0.01
CA ILE A 100 -5.24 10.13 -0.55
C ILE A 100 -4.79 10.31 -2.00
N THR A 101 -3.51 10.06 -2.31
CA THR A 101 -2.97 10.20 -3.67
C THR A 101 -3.51 9.18 -4.67
N MET A 102 -4.02 8.03 -4.19
CA MET A 102 -4.69 7.03 -5.04
C MET A 102 -6.05 7.52 -5.56
N ILE A 103 -6.62 8.58 -4.98
CA ILE A 103 -7.87 9.14 -5.45
C ILE A 103 -7.61 9.79 -6.82
N PRO A 104 -8.30 9.36 -7.91
CA PRO A 104 -8.01 9.78 -9.27
C PRO A 104 -8.57 11.18 -9.60
N ILE A 105 -8.39 12.13 -8.68
CA ILE A 105 -8.76 13.55 -8.86
C ILE A 105 -7.63 14.32 -9.54
N SER A 106 -6.39 13.81 -9.49
CA SER A 106 -5.20 14.47 -10.04
C SER A 106 -4.37 13.54 -10.91
N PHE A 107 -3.66 14.12 -11.87
CA PHE A 107 -2.69 13.38 -12.69
C PHE A 107 -1.47 13.00 -11.85
N ASN A 108 -1.29 11.69 -11.63
CA ASN A 108 -0.17 11.13 -10.84
C ASN A 108 -0.06 11.67 -9.39
N GLY A 109 -1.15 12.20 -8.83
CA GLY A 109 -1.09 12.79 -7.49
C GLY A 109 -0.48 14.20 -7.43
N ILE A 110 -0.20 14.86 -8.56
CA ILE A 110 0.31 16.25 -8.56
C ILE A 110 -0.76 17.19 -7.98
N GLY A 111 -0.37 18.05 -7.04
CA GLY A 111 -1.24 18.88 -6.22
C GLY A 111 -1.79 18.15 -4.99
N LEU A 112 -2.19 16.89 -5.14
CA LEU A 112 -2.80 16.09 -4.08
C LEU A 112 -1.75 15.60 -3.07
N ARG A 113 -0.57 15.24 -3.58
CA ARG A 113 0.59 14.80 -2.80
C ARG A 113 1.17 15.92 -1.95
N GLU A 114 1.38 17.12 -2.53
CA GLU A 114 1.85 18.28 -1.80
C GLU A 114 0.87 18.66 -0.68
N SER A 115 -0.43 18.64 -1.00
CA SER A 115 -1.47 19.00 -0.05
C SER A 115 -1.61 17.98 1.07
N ALA A 116 -1.56 16.68 0.76
CA ALA A 116 -1.63 15.61 1.75
C ALA A 116 -0.41 15.62 2.68
N LEU A 117 0.81 15.77 2.12
CA LEU A 117 2.01 15.90 2.93
C LEU A 117 1.97 17.14 3.82
N PHE A 118 1.58 18.30 3.28
CA PHE A 118 1.43 19.51 4.09
C PHE A 118 0.40 19.34 5.21
N LEU A 119 -0.74 18.70 4.92
CA LEU A 119 -1.79 18.44 5.91
C LEU A 119 -1.26 17.68 7.13
N PHE A 120 -0.45 16.63 6.93
CA PHE A 120 0.12 15.87 8.05
C PHE A 120 1.36 16.54 8.66
N LEU A 121 2.29 17.02 7.84
CA LEU A 121 3.56 17.57 8.30
C LEU A 121 3.39 18.93 9.01
N SER A 122 2.37 19.71 8.66
CA SER A 122 2.07 20.98 9.35
C SER A 122 1.79 20.81 10.85
N THR A 123 1.35 19.62 11.28
CA THR A 123 1.17 19.31 12.72
C THR A 123 2.48 19.27 13.49
N TYR A 124 3.62 19.15 12.79
CA TYR A 124 4.99 19.19 13.33
C TYR A 124 5.65 20.57 13.13
N GLY A 125 4.89 21.59 12.70
CA GLY A 125 5.41 22.92 12.43
C GLY A 125 6.14 23.05 11.09
N VAL A 126 6.06 22.04 10.22
CA VAL A 126 6.66 22.08 8.87
C VAL A 126 5.94 23.12 8.00
N LEU A 127 6.70 23.97 7.33
CA LEU A 127 6.19 24.99 6.44
C LEU A 127 5.67 24.38 5.14
N LYS A 128 4.71 25.06 4.49
CA LYS A 128 4.16 24.62 3.20
C LYS A 128 5.24 24.45 2.14
N SER A 129 6.24 25.32 2.09
CA SER A 129 7.37 25.23 1.16
C SER A 129 8.20 23.97 1.36
N GLU A 130 8.42 23.56 2.61
CA GLU A 130 9.17 22.34 2.97
C GLU A 130 8.39 21.08 2.60
N ALA A 131 7.07 21.06 2.86
CA ALA A 131 6.21 19.95 2.47
C ALA A 131 6.13 19.79 0.93
N ILE A 132 6.10 20.91 0.20
CA ILE A 132 6.21 20.89 -1.27
C ILE A 132 7.57 20.33 -1.69
N ALA A 133 8.68 20.82 -1.11
CA ALA A 133 10.01 20.31 -1.42
C ALA A 133 10.11 18.79 -1.18
N PHE A 134 9.57 18.31 -0.06
CA PHE A 134 9.45 16.88 0.24
C PHE A 134 8.74 16.13 -0.89
N ALA A 135 7.53 16.58 -1.27
CA ALA A 135 6.72 15.91 -2.29
C ALA A 135 7.46 15.81 -3.64
N TRP A 136 8.22 16.85 -4.01
CA TRP A 136 8.98 16.89 -5.26
C TRP A 136 10.24 16.04 -5.23
N VAL A 137 10.95 15.97 -4.09
CA VAL A 137 12.07 15.03 -3.92
C VAL A 137 11.57 13.59 -4.03
N GLU A 138 10.46 13.29 -3.36
CA GLU A 138 9.82 11.98 -3.39
C GLU A 138 9.38 11.61 -4.83
N TYR A 139 8.72 12.53 -5.53
CA TYR A 139 8.33 12.29 -6.92
C TYR A 139 9.54 12.14 -7.86
N GLY A 140 10.58 12.96 -7.67
CA GLY A 140 11.82 12.89 -8.45
C GLY A 140 12.52 11.54 -8.31
N MET A 141 12.61 11.00 -7.09
CA MET A 141 13.16 9.66 -6.84
C MET A 141 12.31 8.57 -7.50
N LEU A 142 10.98 8.66 -7.43
CA LEU A 142 10.08 7.73 -8.11
C LEU A 142 10.25 7.75 -9.63
N LEU A 143 10.42 8.94 -10.23
CA LEU A 143 10.72 9.09 -11.65
C LEU A 143 12.08 8.48 -12.02
N MET A 144 13.13 8.70 -11.21
CA MET A 144 14.45 8.09 -11.44
C MET A 144 14.37 6.56 -11.45
N LEU A 145 13.69 5.97 -10.45
CA LEU A 145 13.47 4.52 -10.41
C LEU A 145 12.65 4.02 -11.60
N GLY A 146 11.62 4.78 -12.00
CA GLY A 146 10.81 4.49 -13.19
C GLY A 146 11.63 4.50 -14.48
N VAL A 147 12.54 5.47 -14.64
CA VAL A 147 13.47 5.54 -15.78
C VAL A 147 14.43 4.35 -15.78
N ILE A 148 15.02 4.00 -14.63
CA ILE A 148 15.90 2.84 -14.51
C ILE A 148 15.14 1.56 -14.89
N GLY A 149 13.92 1.37 -14.38
CA GLY A 149 13.07 0.24 -14.73
C GLY A 149 12.71 0.22 -16.22
N GLY A 150 12.40 1.38 -16.80
CA GLY A 150 12.11 1.54 -18.22
C GLY A 150 13.30 1.21 -19.11
N ILE A 151 14.52 1.62 -18.73
CA ILE A 151 15.77 1.27 -19.42
C ILE A 151 15.96 -0.25 -19.36
N ILE A 152 15.89 -0.86 -18.18
CA ILE A 152 16.04 -2.31 -18.02
C ILE A 152 15.02 -3.05 -18.88
N TYR A 153 13.77 -2.61 -18.89
CA TYR A 153 12.72 -3.19 -19.71
C TYR A 153 13.00 -3.05 -21.22
N ALA A 154 13.46 -1.89 -21.69
CA ALA A 154 13.79 -1.66 -23.09
C ALA A 154 14.94 -2.54 -23.60
N PHE A 155 15.90 -2.89 -22.73
CA PHE A 155 17.02 -3.78 -23.05
C PHE A 155 16.73 -5.25 -22.77
N ARG A 156 15.61 -5.57 -22.13
CA ARG A 156 15.17 -6.95 -21.90
C ARG A 156 14.55 -7.49 -23.19
N LYS A 157 15.30 -8.34 -23.90
CA LYS A 157 14.80 -9.12 -25.04
C LYS A 157 13.67 -10.07 -24.62
#